data_AF-A0A7C3VSA5-F1
#
_entry.id   AF-A0A7C3VSA5-F1
#
_cell.length_a   1.000
_cell.length_b   1.000
_cell.length_c   1.000
_cell.angle_alpha   90.00
_cell.angle_beta   90.00
_cell.angle_gamma   90.00
#
_symmetry.space_group_name_H-M   'P 1'
#
loop_
_entity.id
_entity.type
_entity.pdbx_description
1 polymer ?
#
loop_
_entity_poly.entity_id
_entity_poly.type
_entity_poly.pdbx_seq_one_letter_code
_entity_poly.pdbx_strand_id
1 'polypeptide(L)'
;MTTPPPSTDHKADGTEIELLSFLVGEQDYSVDIMSVREIRGGSSATSLPHSPGYVRGVINLRGTVLPIMDLAKRLGMDEVTDETRNVIIVVAVDDRTVGLMVDAVSDILSIQEEDMQPPPELRADSERNFVSALTIVNGRMIRVLDLNAVIPPAGEEAA
;
A
#
# COMPACT_ATOMS: atom_id res chain seq x y z
N MET A 1 -53.88 -12.35 0.58
CA MET A 1 -52.80 -13.28 0.95
C MET A 1 -51.50 -12.52 0.83
N THR A 2 -50.92 -12.15 1.96
CA THR A 2 -49.64 -11.43 2.03
C THR A 2 -48.53 -12.48 2.04
N THR A 3 -47.57 -12.39 1.13
CA THR A 3 -46.27 -13.03 1.27
C THR A 3 -45.34 -12.01 1.92
N PRO A 4 -44.65 -12.35 3.02
CA PRO A 4 -43.60 -11.48 3.56
C PRO A 4 -42.40 -11.43 2.60
N PRO A 5 -41.60 -10.35 2.62
CA PRO A 5 -40.34 -10.30 1.90
C PRO A 5 -39.33 -11.33 2.48
N PRO A 6 -38.36 -11.80 1.68
CA PRO A 6 -37.30 -12.64 2.22
C PRO A 6 -36.47 -11.86 3.24
N SER A 7 -36.43 -12.36 4.46
CA SER A 7 -35.38 -12.03 5.42
C SER A 7 -34.06 -12.57 4.86
N THR A 8 -33.14 -11.67 4.50
CA THR A 8 -31.72 -12.01 4.55
C THR A 8 -31.17 -11.38 5.81
N ASP A 9 -31.36 -12.12 6.89
CA ASP A 9 -30.49 -12.07 8.05
C ASP A 9 -29.09 -12.47 7.58
N HIS A 10 -28.11 -11.60 7.75
CA HIS A 10 -26.77 -11.93 8.25
C HIS A 10 -26.19 -10.64 8.85
N LYS A 11 -26.41 -10.48 10.15
CA LYS A 11 -25.50 -9.70 10.99
C LYS A 11 -24.13 -10.36 10.92
N ALA A 12 -23.19 -9.79 10.19
CA ALA A 12 -21.79 -9.86 10.57
C ALA A 12 -21.50 -8.58 11.36
N ASP A 13 -21.49 -8.71 12.68
CA ASP A 13 -20.89 -7.73 13.60
C ASP A 13 -19.36 -7.88 13.47
N GLY A 14 -18.85 -7.66 12.26
CA GLY A 14 -17.45 -7.77 11.91
C GLY A 14 -17.02 -6.44 11.31
N THR A 15 -15.87 -5.93 11.73
CA THR A 15 -15.28 -4.75 11.13
C THR A 15 -14.90 -5.09 9.69
N GLU A 16 -15.65 -4.56 8.73
CA GLU A 16 -15.29 -4.62 7.31
C GLU A 16 -14.16 -3.61 7.07
N ILE A 17 -13.09 -4.07 6.44
CA ILE A 17 -11.92 -3.25 6.11
C ILE A 17 -11.86 -3.13 4.59
N GLU A 18 -11.74 -1.90 4.12
CA GLU A 18 -11.56 -1.60 2.70
C GLU A 18 -10.06 -1.43 2.39
N LEU A 19 -9.57 -2.21 1.44
CA LEU A 19 -8.18 -2.24 1.04
C LEU A 19 -8.04 -1.78 -0.40
N LEU A 20 -7.11 -0.84 -0.66
CA LEU A 20 -6.66 -0.55 -2.01
C LEU A 20 -5.61 -1.57 -2.41
N SER A 21 -5.90 -2.41 -3.39
CA SER A 21 -4.94 -3.37 -3.95
C SER A 21 -4.18 -2.79 -5.14
N PHE A 22 -2.91 -3.15 -5.26
CA PHE A 22 -2.01 -2.69 -6.30
C PHE A 22 -0.88 -3.70 -6.54
N LEU A 23 -0.24 -3.59 -7.70
CA LEU A 23 0.83 -4.46 -8.15
C LEU A 23 2.19 -3.80 -7.87
N VAL A 24 3.12 -4.60 -7.34
CA VAL A 24 4.55 -4.28 -7.25
C VAL A 24 5.33 -5.47 -7.81
N GLY A 25 6.03 -5.27 -8.93
CA GLY A 25 6.63 -6.34 -9.72
C GLY A 25 5.58 -7.37 -10.15
N GLU A 26 5.69 -8.59 -9.65
CA GLU A 26 4.78 -9.71 -9.92
C GLU A 26 3.87 -10.04 -8.72
N GLN A 27 3.83 -9.18 -7.70
CA GLN A 27 3.16 -9.46 -6.43
C GLN A 27 2.05 -8.44 -6.13
N ASP A 28 0.89 -8.97 -5.68
CA ASP A 28 -0.22 -8.16 -5.20
C ASP A 28 0.01 -7.72 -3.74
N TYR A 29 -0.11 -6.41 -3.55
CA TYR A 29 -0.04 -5.73 -2.27
C TYR A 29 -1.31 -4.91 -2.04
N SER A 30 -1.53 -4.52 -0.79
CA SER A 30 -2.60 -3.60 -0.45
C SER A 30 -2.27 -2.72 0.74
N VAL A 31 -3.01 -1.63 0.84
CA VAL A 31 -3.00 -0.70 1.98
C VAL A 31 -4.44 -0.38 2.37
N ASP A 32 -4.64 0.05 3.61
CA ASP A 32 -5.93 0.58 4.04
C ASP A 32 -6.34 1.78 3.18
N ILE A 33 -7.54 1.73 2.60
CA ILE A 33 -8.08 2.81 1.78
C ILE A 33 -8.18 4.13 2.56
N MET A 34 -8.39 4.07 3.87
CA MET A 34 -8.51 5.23 4.75
C MET A 34 -7.20 6.02 4.85
N SER A 35 -6.07 5.36 4.58
CA SER A 35 -4.76 6.00 4.50
C SER A 35 -4.51 6.67 3.15
N VAL A 36 -5.25 6.30 2.10
CA VAL A 36 -5.07 6.82 0.74
C VAL A 36 -5.74 8.18 0.58
N ARG A 37 -5.02 9.14 0.01
CA ARG A 37 -5.49 10.53 -0.22
C ARG A 37 -5.79 10.83 -1.67
N GLU A 38 -4.94 10.35 -2.58
CA GLU A 38 -5.08 10.55 -4.02
C GLU A 38 -4.29 9.47 -4.76
N ILE A 39 -4.76 9.08 -5.94
CA ILE A 39 -4.04 8.19 -6.86
C ILE A 39 -3.76 8.97 -8.13
N ARG A 40 -2.51 8.94 -8.59
CA ARG A 40 -2.06 9.71 -9.76
C ARG A 40 -1.28 8.84 -10.74
N GLY A 41 -1.54 9.02 -12.03
CA GLY A 41 -0.65 8.50 -13.07
C GLY A 41 0.72 9.17 -13.02
N GLY A 42 1.76 8.42 -13.37
CA GLY A 42 3.17 8.76 -13.17
C GLY A 42 3.54 10.21 -13.52
N SER A 43 4.35 10.81 -12.64
CA SER A 43 4.92 12.14 -12.81
C SER A 43 6.43 12.08 -12.55
N SER A 44 7.20 12.92 -13.26
CA SER A 44 8.63 13.04 -12.99
C SER A 44 8.85 13.59 -11.57
N ALA A 45 9.47 12.77 -10.72
CA ALA A 45 9.97 13.22 -9.43
C ALA A 45 11.27 14.00 -9.63
N THR A 46 11.46 15.07 -8.86
CA THR A 46 12.73 15.78 -8.78
C THR A 46 13.64 15.02 -7.82
N SER A 47 14.69 14.39 -8.33
CA SER A 47 15.63 13.62 -7.51
C SER A 47 16.31 14.49 -6.46
N LEU A 48 16.44 13.94 -5.26
CA LEU A 48 17.10 14.59 -4.14
C LEU A 48 18.52 14.03 -3.97
N PRO A 49 19.54 14.88 -3.75
CA PRO A 49 20.89 14.42 -3.45
C PRO A 49 20.93 13.70 -2.11
N HIS A 50 21.82 12.70 -1.98
CA HIS A 50 22.03 11.91 -0.76
C HIS A 50 20.82 11.14 -0.23
N SER A 51 19.75 11.03 -1.02
CA SER A 51 18.57 10.27 -0.60
C SER A 51 18.82 8.77 -0.65
N PRO A 52 18.17 7.99 0.23
CA PRO A 52 18.22 6.53 0.18
C PRO A 52 17.78 6.00 -1.19
N GLY A 53 18.30 4.85 -1.61
CA GLY A 53 18.04 4.29 -2.95
C GLY A 53 16.55 4.01 -3.25
N TYR A 54 15.72 3.86 -2.22
CA TYR A 54 14.26 3.70 -2.34
C TYR A 54 13.51 5.03 -2.49
N VAL A 55 14.17 6.18 -2.35
CA VAL A 55 13.55 7.50 -2.55
C VAL A 55 13.86 7.97 -3.98
N ARG A 56 12.82 8.10 -4.81
CA ARG A 56 12.99 8.59 -6.19
C ARG A 56 13.22 10.10 -6.23
N GLY A 57 12.68 10.82 -5.24
CA GLY A 57 12.81 12.26 -5.10
C GLY A 57 11.56 12.89 -4.49
N VAL A 58 11.22 14.10 -4.93
CA VAL A 58 10.02 14.84 -4.50
C VAL A 58 9.19 15.33 -5.67
N ILE A 59 7.89 15.48 -5.46
CA ILE A 59 6.97 16.16 -6.38
C ILE A 59 6.29 17.34 -5.70
N ASN A 60 5.86 18.32 -6.48
CA ASN A 60 5.01 19.39 -5.97
C ASN A 60 3.53 19.02 -6.18
N LEU A 61 2.84 18.73 -5.08
CA LEU A 61 1.40 18.48 -5.08
C LEU A 61 0.69 19.69 -4.47
N ARG A 62 0.04 20.49 -5.34
CA ARG A 62 -0.76 21.66 -4.96
C ARG A 62 -0.02 22.65 -4.04
N GLY A 63 1.28 22.86 -4.27
CA GLY A 63 2.12 23.75 -3.46
C GLY A 63 2.82 23.06 -2.28
N THR A 64 2.54 21.78 -2.02
CA THR A 64 3.20 20.98 -0.98
C THR A 64 4.24 20.07 -1.61
N VAL A 65 5.44 20.02 -1.03
CA VAL A 65 6.51 19.12 -1.46
C VAL A 65 6.26 17.74 -0.87
N LEU A 66 6.01 16.76 -1.73
CA LEU A 66 5.70 15.38 -1.36
C LEU A 66 6.87 14.46 -1.73
N PRO A 67 7.47 13.72 -0.78
CA PRO A 67 8.47 12.71 -1.10
C PRO A 67 7.82 11.54 -1.84
N ILE A 68 8.52 11.01 -2.85
CA ILE A 68 8.11 9.84 -3.63
C ILE A 68 9.08 8.70 -3.36
N MET A 69 8.54 7.60 -2.84
CA MET A 69 9.28 6.36 -2.59
C MET A 69 8.92 5.30 -3.61
N ASP A 70 9.95 4.64 -4.12
CA ASP A 70 9.86 3.45 -4.96
C ASP A 70 9.59 2.24 -4.06
N LEU A 71 8.35 1.71 -4.13
CA LEU A 71 7.93 0.65 -3.23
C LEU A 71 8.64 -0.67 -3.53
N ALA A 72 8.94 -0.97 -4.79
CA ALA A 72 9.71 -2.15 -5.16
C ALA A 72 11.09 -2.13 -4.49
N LYS A 73 11.82 -1.00 -4.61
CA LYS A 73 13.11 -0.84 -3.93
C LYS A 73 12.99 -0.87 -2.41
N ARG A 74 11.92 -0.30 -1.85
CA ARG A 74 11.69 -0.30 -0.40
C ARG A 74 11.46 -1.71 0.14
N LEU A 75 10.79 -2.56 -0.63
CA LEU A 75 10.55 -3.97 -0.31
C LEU A 75 11.73 -4.90 -0.65
N GLY A 76 12.84 -4.35 -1.15
CA GLY A 76 14.03 -5.12 -1.52
C GLY A 76 13.87 -5.91 -2.83
N MET A 77 12.91 -5.53 -3.68
CA MET A 77 12.70 -6.13 -5.00
C MET A 77 13.61 -5.48 -6.04
N ASP A 78 13.93 -6.24 -7.08
CA ASP A 78 14.61 -5.71 -8.26
C ASP A 78 13.75 -4.64 -8.94
N GLU A 79 14.41 -3.59 -9.46
CA GLU A 79 13.72 -2.48 -10.12
C GLU A 79 12.99 -2.97 -11.37
N VAL A 80 11.69 -2.68 -11.46
CA VAL A 80 10.95 -2.83 -12.71
C VAL A 80 11.42 -1.72 -13.64
N THR A 81 12.20 -2.10 -14.64
CA THR A 81 12.83 -1.20 -15.64
C THR A 81 11.85 -0.42 -16.52
N ASP A 82 10.54 -0.67 -16.41
CA ASP A 82 9.52 0.00 -17.21
C ASP A 82 9.00 1.26 -16.51
N GLU A 83 9.76 2.36 -16.65
CA GLU A 83 9.37 3.69 -16.12
C GLU A 83 8.01 4.22 -16.64
N THR A 84 7.45 3.56 -17.65
CA THR A 84 6.21 3.97 -18.35
C THR A 84 4.93 3.56 -17.61
N ARG A 85 4.99 2.65 -16.62
CA ARG A 85 3.80 2.13 -15.92
C ARG A 85 3.67 2.56 -14.46
N ASN A 86 4.35 3.62 -14.05
CA ASN A 86 4.35 3.99 -12.64
C ASN A 86 3.08 4.77 -12.25
N VAL A 87 2.40 4.30 -11.19
CA VAL A 87 1.29 5.00 -10.52
C VAL A 87 1.79 5.45 -9.15
N ILE A 88 1.44 6.67 -8.75
CA ILE A 88 1.76 7.21 -7.44
C ILE A 88 0.50 7.17 -6.57
N ILE A 89 0.54 6.38 -5.51
CA ILE A 89 -0.49 6.34 -4.45
C ILE A 89 -0.03 7.30 -3.36
N VAL A 90 -0.75 8.40 -3.18
CA VAL A 90 -0.48 9.35 -2.09
C VAL A 90 -1.15 8.82 -0.83
N VAL A 91 -0.36 8.47 0.17
CA VAL A 91 -0.82 7.99 1.47
C VAL A 91 -0.49 8.99 2.57
N ALA A 92 -1.32 9.02 3.61
CA ALA A 92 -1.03 9.76 4.84
C ALA A 92 -0.96 8.80 6.01
N VAL A 93 0.11 8.93 6.80
CA VAL A 93 0.36 8.15 8.01
C VAL A 93 0.79 9.12 9.10
N ASP A 94 0.03 9.16 10.18
CA ASP A 94 0.15 10.21 11.20
C ASP A 94 0.07 11.61 10.55
N ASP A 95 1.03 12.49 10.85
CA ASP A 95 1.15 13.82 10.27
C ASP A 95 1.97 13.87 8.96
N ARG A 96 2.33 12.70 8.39
CA ARG A 96 3.18 12.59 7.19
C ARG A 96 2.35 12.25 5.97
N THR A 97 2.63 12.90 4.85
CA THR A 97 2.08 12.52 3.55
C THR A 97 3.24 12.11 2.64
N VAL A 98 3.13 10.93 2.01
CA VAL A 98 4.18 10.38 1.13
C VAL A 98 3.52 9.76 -0.09
N GLY A 99 4.19 9.82 -1.24
CA GLY A 99 3.77 9.10 -2.44
C GLY A 99 4.50 7.77 -2.54
N LEU A 100 3.74 6.69 -2.70
CA LEU A 100 4.25 5.35 -3.00
C LEU A 100 4.14 5.12 -4.50
N MET A 101 5.26 4.87 -5.16
CA MET A 101 5.31 4.50 -6.56
C MET A 101 5.15 2.99 -6.70
N VAL A 102 4.17 2.58 -7.50
CA VAL A 102 3.77 1.18 -7.76
C VAL A 102 3.55 0.96 -9.26
N ASP A 103 3.49 -0.29 -9.70
CA ASP A 103 3.35 -0.63 -11.13
C ASP A 103 1.92 -0.49 -11.66
N ALA A 104 0.92 -0.72 -10.82
CA ALA A 104 -0.48 -0.53 -11.19
C ALA A 104 -1.35 -0.52 -9.95
N VAL A 105 -2.45 0.24 -9.97
CA VAL A 105 -3.54 0.04 -9.02
C VAL A 105 -4.51 -0.98 -9.61
N SER A 106 -4.89 -1.96 -8.80
CA SER A 106 -5.72 -3.10 -9.22
C SER A 106 -7.19 -2.80 -8.95
N ASP A 107 -7.64 -2.88 -7.70
CA ASP A 107 -9.04 -2.71 -7.30
C ASP A 107 -9.17 -2.34 -5.82
N ILE A 108 -10.35 -1.86 -5.41
CA ILE A 108 -10.72 -1.72 -3.99
C ILE A 108 -11.41 -3.00 -3.54
N LEU A 109 -10.96 -3.57 -2.42
CA LEU A 109 -11.42 -4.84 -1.89
C LEU A 109 -12.01 -4.61 -0.49
N SER A 110 -13.26 -5.01 -0.29
CA SER A 110 -13.88 -5.09 1.02
C SER A 110 -13.68 -6.50 1.57
N ILE A 111 -12.98 -6.61 2.70
CA ILE A 111 -12.74 -7.89 3.37
C ILE A 111 -13.17 -7.80 4.83
N GLN A 112 -13.55 -8.94 5.39
CA GLN A 112 -13.78 -9.02 6.83
C GLN A 112 -12.44 -9.10 7.56
N GLU A 113 -12.31 -8.45 8.70
CA GLU A 113 -11.11 -8.53 9.54
C GLU A 113 -10.74 -9.99 9.89
N GLU A 114 -11.71 -10.89 10.01
CA GLU A 114 -11.49 -12.32 10.25
C GLU A 114 -10.80 -13.06 9.09
N ASP A 115 -10.94 -12.57 7.86
CA ASP A 115 -10.29 -13.13 6.66
C ASP A 115 -8.81 -12.73 6.56
N MET A 116 -8.37 -11.78 7.40
CA MET A 116 -6.97 -11.37 7.49
C MET A 116 -6.21 -12.36 8.37
N GLN A 117 -5.20 -12.98 7.78
CA GLN A 117 -4.32 -13.91 8.48
C GLN A 117 -2.99 -13.21 8.78
N PRO A 118 -2.40 -13.41 9.97
CA PRO A 118 -1.06 -12.90 10.23
C PRO A 118 -0.06 -13.55 9.25
N PRO A 119 0.98 -12.81 8.81
CA PRO A 119 2.03 -13.42 8.02
C PRO A 119 2.66 -14.58 8.82
N PRO A 120 3.01 -15.70 8.16
CA PRO A 120 3.69 -16.79 8.85
C PRO A 120 4.98 -16.26 9.47
N GLU A 121 5.30 -16.71 10.70
CA GLU A 121 6.54 -16.39 11.40
C GLU A 121 7.75 -17.00 10.70
N LEU A 122 8.10 -16.46 9.53
CA LEU A 122 9.33 -16.78 8.83
C LEU A 122 10.46 -16.11 9.60
N ARG A 123 11.12 -16.89 10.47
CA ARG A 123 12.33 -16.55 11.23
C ARG A 123 13.52 -16.02 10.39
N ALA A 124 13.38 -15.84 9.09
CA ALA A 124 14.45 -15.49 8.17
C ALA A 124 14.60 -13.99 7.87
N ASP A 125 13.60 -13.14 8.12
CA ASP A 125 13.68 -11.70 7.79
C ASP A 125 13.71 -10.85 9.06
N SER A 126 14.84 -10.92 9.77
CA SER A 126 14.98 -10.32 11.11
C SER A 126 15.06 -8.81 11.15
N GLU A 127 14.82 -8.08 10.05
CA GLU A 127 15.00 -6.62 10.10
C GLU A 127 13.84 -5.77 9.56
N ARG A 128 12.97 -6.23 8.64
CA ARG A 128 11.86 -5.37 8.16
C ARG A 128 10.62 -6.15 7.71
N ASN A 129 9.75 -6.51 8.66
CA ASN A 129 8.44 -7.02 8.30
C ASN A 129 7.52 -5.87 7.86
N PHE A 130 7.46 -5.60 6.55
CA PHE A 130 6.57 -4.59 5.98
C PHE A 130 5.12 -5.07 5.83
N VAL A 131 4.84 -6.35 6.06
CA VAL A 131 3.51 -6.95 5.86
C VAL A 131 2.86 -7.13 7.22
N SER A 132 1.71 -6.48 7.43
CA SER A 132 0.90 -6.63 8.65
C SER A 132 0.01 -7.86 8.60
N ALA A 133 -0.51 -8.20 7.41
CA ALA A 133 -1.43 -9.33 7.23
C ALA A 133 -1.41 -9.86 5.80
N LEU A 134 -1.99 -11.04 5.62
CA LEU A 134 -2.23 -11.71 4.35
C LEU A 134 -3.72 -11.97 4.20
N THR A 135 -4.24 -11.83 2.99
CA THR A 135 -5.60 -12.24 2.65
C THR A 135 -5.61 -12.93 1.30
N ILE A 136 -6.64 -13.75 1.03
CA ILE A 136 -6.81 -14.43 -0.25
C ILE A 136 -8.12 -13.98 -0.87
N VAL A 137 -8.04 -13.31 -2.01
CA VAL A 137 -9.22 -12.81 -2.74
C VAL A 137 -9.18 -13.39 -4.14
N ASN A 138 -10.25 -14.09 -4.54
CA ASN A 138 -10.34 -14.77 -5.84
C ASN A 138 -9.15 -15.72 -6.14
N GLY A 139 -8.62 -16.38 -5.11
CA GLY A 139 -7.47 -17.28 -5.24
C GLY A 139 -6.10 -16.60 -5.40
N ARG A 140 -6.05 -15.27 -5.32
CA ARG A 140 -4.80 -14.48 -5.29
C ARG A 140 -4.45 -14.12 -3.86
N MET A 141 -3.18 -14.32 -3.49
CA MET A 141 -2.65 -13.89 -2.21
C MET A 141 -2.31 -12.41 -2.27
N ILE A 142 -2.92 -11.63 -1.38
CA ILE A 142 -2.74 -10.19 -1.27
C ILE A 142 -2.06 -9.90 0.06
N ARG A 143 -0.98 -9.11 0.02
CA ARG A 143 -0.18 -8.74 1.19
C ARG A 143 -0.59 -7.35 1.66
N VAL A 144 -1.14 -7.26 2.87
CA VAL A 144 -1.49 -5.98 3.48
C VAL A 144 -0.23 -5.37 4.07
N LEU A 145 0.13 -4.18 3.61
CA LEU A 145 1.31 -3.46 4.06
C LEU A 145 1.04 -2.68 5.35
N ASP A 146 2.01 -2.72 6.26
CA ASP A 146 2.10 -1.77 7.35
C ASP A 146 2.79 -0.49 6.87
N LEU A 147 2.01 0.57 6.68
CA LEU A 147 2.54 1.85 6.24
C LEU A 147 3.51 2.48 7.25
N ASN A 148 3.40 2.19 8.55
CA ASN A 148 4.38 2.68 9.54
C ASN A 148 5.75 2.00 9.38
N ALA A 149 5.77 0.72 9.02
CA ALA A 149 7.01 0.01 8.73
C ALA A 149 7.59 0.44 7.37
N VAL A 150 6.73 0.59 6.36
CA VAL A 150 7.13 1.00 5.01
C VAL A 150 7.68 2.42 5.00
N ILE A 151 7.05 3.35 5.71
CA ILE A 151 7.41 4.78 5.71
C ILE A 151 8.27 5.08 6.95
N PRO A 152 9.60 5.29 6.79
CA PRO A 152 10.47 5.58 7.92
C PRO A 152 10.05 6.89 8.62
N PRO A 153 10.31 7.02 9.94
CA PRO A 153 10.07 8.26 10.66
C PRO A 153 10.89 9.41 10.05
N ALA A 154 10.30 10.60 10.02
CA ALA A 154 10.97 11.80 9.51
C ALA A 154 12.22 12.09 10.36
N GLY A 155 13.41 11.94 9.76
CA GLY A 155 14.70 12.17 10.42
C GLY A 155 15.67 10.98 10.38
N GLU A 156 15.21 9.78 10.02
CA GLU A 156 16.07 8.58 9.96
C GLU A 156 16.72 8.37 8.58
N GLU A 157 16.36 9.17 7.58
CA GLU A 157 16.91 9.10 6.22
C GLU A 157 18.30 9.76 6.07
N ALA A 158 18.84 10.32 7.16
CA ALA A 158 20.09 11.09 7.19
C ALA A 158 21.25 10.42 7.95
N ALA A 159 21.09 9.17 8.39
CA ALA A 159 22.09 8.43 9.18
C ALA A 159 22.90 7.44 8.32
#